data_AF-A0A932G6W8-F1
#
_entry.id   AF-A0A932G6W8-F1
#
_cell.length_a   1.000
_cell.length_b   1.000
_cell.length_c   1.000
_cell.angle_alpha   90.00
_cell.angle_beta   90.00
_cell.angle_gamma   90.00
#
_symmetry.space_group_name_H-M   'P 1'
#
loop_
_entity.id
_entity.type
_entity.pdbx_description
1 polymer ?
#
loop_
_entity_poly.entity_id
_entity_poly.type
_entity_poly.pdbx_seq_one_letter_code
_entity_poly.pdbx_strand_id
1 'polypeptide(L)' 'MTDLKNLIRVTLALGVLSLLALLFSHLALTDIAHGEADVELEWNVLRVCALVLLLFIGATLFTLRRVLRATSSTAVGGH' A
#
# COMPACT_ATOMS: atom_id res chain seq x y z
N MET A 1 -17.35 13.58 -12.94
CA MET A 1 -17.30 12.10 -12.93
C MET A 1 -15.87 11.57 -13.06
N THR A 2 -14.88 12.33 -12.57
CA THR A 2 -13.49 11.92 -12.42
C THR A 2 -13.35 11.11 -11.13
N ASP A 3 -12.98 9.84 -11.09
CA ASP A 3 -12.83 8.80 -12.08
C ASP A 3 -12.67 7.54 -11.22
N LEU A 4 -13.72 6.73 -11.05
CA LEU A 4 -13.59 5.46 -10.33
C LEU A 4 -12.44 4.62 -10.93
N LYS A 5 -12.28 4.72 -12.26
CA LYS A 5 -11.16 4.17 -13.03
C LYS A 5 -9.80 4.68 -12.57
N ASN A 6 -9.67 5.97 -12.26
CA ASN A 6 -8.40 6.56 -11.81
C ASN A 6 -8.09 6.15 -10.37
N LEU A 7 -9.11 6.02 -9.51
CA LEU A 7 -8.96 5.46 -8.17
C LEU A 7 -8.48 4.00 -8.20
N ILE A 8 -9.05 3.18 -9.10
CA ILE A 8 -8.60 1.80 -9.34
C ILE A 8 -7.16 1.77 -9.85
N ARG A 9 -6.81 2.63 -10.81
CA ARG A 9 -5.45 2.70 -11.39
C ARG A 9 -4.41 3.08 -10.35
N VAL A 10 -4.72 4.07 -9.51
CA VAL A 10 -3.86 4.50 -8.39
C VAL A 10 -3.72 3.39 -7.35
N THR A 11 -4.82 2.72 -6.98
CA THR A 11 -4.78 1.61 -6.02
C THR A 11 -3.95 0.44 -6.54
N LEU A 12 -4.06 0.12 -7.84
CA LEU A 12 -3.29 -0.94 -8.48
C LEU A 12 -1.79 -0.59 -8.57
N ALA A 13 -1.46 0.65 -8.92
CA ALA A 13 -0.08 1.14 -8.92
C ALA A 13 0.54 1.11 -7.52
N LEU A 14 -0.20 1.54 -6.49
CA LEU A 14 0.23 1.40 -5.09
C LEU A 14 0.38 -0.07 -4.68
N GLY A 15 -0.45 -0.97 -5.21
CA GLY A 15 -0.34 -2.40 -4.96
C GLY A 15 0.96 -3.00 -5.51
N VAL A 16 1.31 -2.68 -6.76
CA VAL A 16 2.61 -3.07 -7.33
C VAL A 16 3.77 -2.47 -6.54
N LEU A 17 3.66 -1.19 -6.17
CA LEU A 17 4.68 -0.51 -5.36
C LEU A 17 4.85 -1.17 -3.97
N SER A 18 3.77 -1.66 -3.38
CA SER A 18 3.80 -2.35 -2.09
C SER A 18 4.51 -3.72 -2.16
N LEU A 19 4.34 -4.46 -3.25
CA LEU A 19 5.04 -5.73 -3.47
C LEU A 19 6.55 -5.50 -3.63
N LEU A 20 6.94 -4.46 -4.38
CA LEU A 20 8.35 -4.08 -4.51
C LEU A 20 8.93 -3.61 -3.17
N ALA A 21 8.20 -2.81 -2.40
CA ALA A 21 8.60 -2.39 -1.06
C ALA A 21 8.80 -3.58 -0.11
N LEU A 22 7.94 -4.61 -0.19
CA LEU A 22 8.06 -5.81 0.64
C LEU A 22 9.29 -6.64 0.26
N LEU A 23 9.59 -6.75 -1.04
CA LEU A 23 10.81 -7.39 -1.52
C LEU A 23 12.07 -6.65 -1.04
N PHE A 24 12.10 -5.31 -1.12
CA PHE A 24 13.21 -4.52 -0.62
C PHE A 24 13.36 -4.58 0.90
N SER A 25 12.25 -4.57 1.64
CA SER A 25 12.29 -4.80 3.09
C SER A 25 12.88 -6.16 3.43
N HIS A 26 12.54 -7.22 2.68
CA HIS A 26 13.10 -8.54 2.89
C HIS A 26 14.61 -8.56 2.62
N LEU A 27 15.06 -7.95 1.52
CA LEU A 27 16.48 -7.86 1.18
C LEU A 27 17.28 -7.06 2.23
N ALA A 28 16.75 -5.93 2.69
CA ALA A 28 17.35 -5.14 3.75
C ALA A 28 17.40 -5.89 5.08
N LEU A 29 16.34 -6.62 5.46
CA LEU A 29 16.35 -7.45 6.67
C LEU A 29 17.38 -8.59 6.59
N THR A 30 17.52 -9.20 5.41
CA THR A 30 18.54 -10.24 5.22
C THR A 30 19.94 -9.67 5.35
N ASP A 31 20.20 -8.44 4.88
CA ASP A 31 21.50 -7.78 5.00
C ASP A 31 21.83 -7.45 6.47
N ILE A 32 20.87 -6.85 7.20
CA ILE A 32 20.98 -6.59 8.65
C ILE A 32 21.25 -7.89 9.42
N ALA A 33 20.62 -9.00 9.03
CA ALA A 33 20.79 -10.29 9.70
C ALA A 33 22.18 -10.92 9.51
N HIS A 34 22.94 -10.50 8.49
CA HIS A 34 24.34 -10.94 8.30
C HIS A 34 25.32 -10.19 9.21
N GLY A 35 24.87 -9.16 9.95
CA GLY A 35 25.62 -8.55 11.05
C GLY A 35 26.73 -7.59 10.62
N GLU A 36 26.58 -6.94 9.46
CA GLU A 36 27.51 -5.87 9.05
C GLU A 36 27.47 -4.68 10.03
N ALA A 37 28.60 -3.97 10.14
CA ALA A 37 28.79 -2.97 11.19
C ALA A 37 28.04 -1.64 10.95
N ASP A 38 27.61 -1.36 9.72
CA ASP A 38 27.01 -0.09 9.32
C ASP A 38 25.64 -0.29 8.65
N VAL A 39 24.63 -0.55 9.48
CA VAL A 39 23.26 -0.89 9.04
C VAL A 39 22.32 0.32 8.90
N GLU A 40 22.86 1.55 8.97
CA GLU A 40 22.04 2.77 8.95
C GLU A 40 21.27 2.94 7.63
N LEU A 41 21.88 2.55 6.51
CA LEU A 41 21.28 2.60 5.18
C LEU A 41 20.10 1.62 5.08
N GLU A 42 20.29 0.38 5.52
CA GLU A 42 19.24 -0.65 5.46
C GLU A 42 18.03 -0.28 6.32
N TRP A 43 18.25 0.29 7.51
CA TRP A 43 17.16 0.78 8.36
C TRP A 43 16.38 1.93 7.70
N ASN A 44 17.06 2.80 6.95
CA ASN A 44 16.39 3.87 6.21
C ASN A 44 15.55 3.31 5.06
N VAL A 45 16.09 2.34 4.30
CA VAL A 45 15.34 1.60 3.27
C VAL A 45 14.12 0.92 3.87
N LEU A 46 14.27 0.29 5.04
CA LEU A 46 13.16 -0.36 5.75
C LEU A 46 12.05 0.63 6.12
N ARG A 47 12.42 1.82 6.65
CA ARG A 47 11.47 2.89 6.99
C ARG A 47 10.72 3.38 5.76
N VAL A 48 11.41 3.61 4.64
CA VAL A 48 10.77 4.03 3.38
C VAL A 48 9.81 2.95 2.87
N CYS A 49 10.21 1.68 2.90
CA CYS A 49 9.35 0.58 2.48
C CYS A 49 8.12 0.43 3.39
N ALA A 50 8.28 0.58 4.71
CA ALA A 50 7.18 0.60 5.66
C ALA A 50 6.18 1.74 5.39
N LEU A 51 6.67 2.93 5.02
CA LEU A 51 5.83 4.08 4.67
C LEU A 51 5.02 3.80 3.38
N VAL A 52 5.65 3.23 2.36
CA VAL A 52 4.98 2.82 1.11
C VAL A 52 3.87 1.79 1.39
N LEU A 53 4.15 0.78 2.23
CA LEU A 53 3.17 -0.22 2.64
C LEU A 53 1.99 0.41 3.39
N LEU A 54 2.25 1.31 4.34
CA LEU A 54 1.20 2.04 5.08
C LEU A 54 0.31 2.85 4.15
N LEU A 55 0.89 3.56 3.18
CA LEU A 55 0.13 4.33 2.19
C LEU A 55 -0.74 3.43 1.31
N PHE A 56 -0.23 2.27 0.88
CA PHE A 56 -1.00 1.31 0.11
C PHE A 56 -2.16 0.71 0.92
N ILE A 57 -1.91 0.30 2.16
CA ILE A 57 -2.96 -0.24 3.04
C ILE A 57 -4.03 0.83 3.30
N GLY A 58 -3.62 2.06 3.61
CA GLY A 58 -4.53 3.19 3.81
C GLY A 58 -5.40 3.47 2.58
N ALA A 59 -4.80 3.52 1.39
CA ALA A 59 -5.52 3.71 0.13
C ALA A 59 -6.49 2.56 -0.16
N THR A 60 -6.08 1.31 0.11
CA THR A 60 -6.92 0.12 -0.08
C THR A 60 -8.14 0.16 0.84
N LEU A 61 -7.95 0.45 2.13
CA LEU A 61 -9.05 0.59 3.09
C LEU A 61 -9.99 1.75 2.73
N PHE A 62 -9.44 2.87 2.26
CA PHE A 62 -10.24 4.01 1.80
C PHE A 62 -11.11 3.66 0.60
N THR A 63 -10.52 3.01 -0.42
CA THR A 63 -11.24 2.54 -1.61
C THR A 63 -12.32 1.52 -1.22
N LEU A 64 -12.01 0.56 -0.35
CA LEU A 64 -12.98 -0.44 0.14
C LEU A 64 -14.16 0.23 0.86
N ARG A 65 -13.91 1.17 1.77
CA ARG A 65 -14.96 1.94 2.47
C ARG A 65 -15.84 2.72 1.48
N ARG A 66 -15.23 3.32 0.44
CA ARG A 66 -15.96 4.07 -0.58
C ARG A 66 -16.86 3.16 -1.41
N VAL A 67 -16.36 2.00 -1.82
CA VAL A 67 -17.14 0.99 -2.56
C VAL A 67 -18.30 0.50 -1.69
N LEU A 68 -18.03 0.07 -0.45
CA LEU A 68 -19.08 -0.39 0.49
C LEU A 68 -20.20 0.64 0.68
N ARG A 69 -19.86 1.93 0.88
CA ARG A 69 -20.88 3.00 0.98
C ARG A 69 -21.69 3.16 -0.30
N ALA A 70 -21.05 3.06 -1.47
CA ALA A 70 -21.74 3.16 -2.75
C ALA A 70 -22.74 1.99 -2.95
N THR A 71 -22.34 0.75 -2.64
CA THR A 71 -23.22 -0.42 -2.74
C THR A 71 -24.37 -0.38 -1.73
N SER A 72 -24.11 0.14 -0.53
CA SER A 72 -25.14 0.33 0.52
C SER A 72 -26.22 1.32 0.08
N SER A 73 -25.83 2.42 -0.58
CA SER A 73 -26.78 3.44 -1.08
C SER A 73 -27.68 2.94 -2.21
N THR A 74 -27.18 2.05 -3.07
CA THR A 74 -28.00 1.43 -4.14
C THR A 74 -28.97 0.38 -3.61
N ALA A 75 -28.69 -0.25 -2.45
CA ALA A 75 -29.59 -1.23 -1.85
C ALA A 75 -30.81 -0.61 -1.14
N VAL A 76 -30.76 0.69 -0.81
CA VAL A 76 -31.82 1.39 -0.05
C VAL A 76 -32.76 2.23 -0.94
N GLY A 77 -32.38 2.50 -2.19
CA GLY A 77 -33.13 3.37 -3.12
C GLY A 77 -34.05 2.64 -4.12
N GLY A 78 -34.27 1.34 -3.97
CA GLY A 78 -35.15 0.55 -4.83
C GLY A 78 -36.54 0.36 -4.21
N HIS A 79 -37.34 1.42 -4.15
CA HIS A 79 -38.79 1.37 -3.95
C HIS A 79 -39.48 2.35 -4.88
#